data_AF-K2EKG3-F1
#
_entry.id   AF-K2EKG3-F1
#
_cell.length_a   1.000
_cell.length_b   1.000
_cell.length_c   1.000
_cell.angle_alpha   90.00
_cell.angle_beta   90.00
_cell.angle_gamma   90.00
#
_symmetry.space_group_name_H-M   'P 1'
#
loop_
_entity.id
_entity.type
_entity.pdbx_description
1 polymer ?
#
loop_
_entity_poly.entity_id
_entity_poly.type
_entity_poly.pdbx_seq_one_letter_code
_entity_poly.pdbx_strand_id
1 'polypeptide(L)' 'MAVFLGVHKLPEGMQEADMVKGWEDYKTNATAAGLRPLSAVVSLEKGFAYCQTEAE' A
#
# COMPACT_ATOMS: atom_id res chain seq x y z
N MET A 1 -5.44 18.49 5.57
CA MET A 1 -4.74 17.65 4.58
C MET A 1 -3.40 17.19 5.12
N ALA A 2 -3.31 15.91 5.44
CA ALA A 2 -2.09 15.25 5.90
C ALA A 2 -1.78 14.04 5.02
N VAL A 3 -0.49 13.80 4.78
CA VAL A 3 -0.02 12.60 4.09
C VAL A 3 0.51 11.61 5.12
N PHE A 4 0.01 10.39 5.07
CA PHE A 4 0.38 9.28 5.92
C PHE A 4 1.21 8.26 5.14
N LEU A 5 2.17 7.65 5.82
CA LEU A 5 2.96 6.53 5.31
C LEU A 5 2.58 5.26 6.08
N GLY A 6 1.87 4.36 5.41
CA GLY A 6 1.64 3.00 5.88
C GLY A 6 2.84 2.12 5.57
N VAL A 7 3.27 1.32 6.55
CA VAL A 7 4.37 0.36 6.40
C VAL A 7 3.84 -1.04 6.70
N HIS A 8 3.98 -1.94 5.74
CA HIS A 8 3.42 -3.29 5.80
C HIS A 8 4.53 -4.31 5.62
N LYS A 9 4.67 -5.24 6.57
CA LYS A 9 5.60 -6.37 6.43
C LYS A 9 5.03 -7.36 5.42
N LEU A 10 5.86 -7.79 4.47
CA LEU A 10 5.50 -8.79 3.49
C LEU A 10 5.69 -10.19 4.07
N PRO A 11 4.75 -11.12 3.84
CA PRO A 11 4.94 -12.54 4.09
C PRO A 11 6.08 -13.11 3.23
N GLU A 12 6.78 -14.10 3.76
CA GLU A 12 7.76 -14.87 2.97
C GLU A 12 7.06 -15.59 1.80
N GLY A 13 7.69 -15.61 0.63
CA GLY A 13 7.17 -16.28 -0.56
C GLY A 13 6.08 -15.52 -1.33
N MET A 14 5.76 -14.28 -0.93
CA MET A 14 4.82 -13.42 -1.66
C MET A 14 5.34 -13.12 -3.07
N GLN A 15 4.50 -13.32 -4.08
CA GLN A 15 4.85 -13.05 -5.48
C GLN A 15 4.45 -11.64 -5.88
N GLU A 16 5.07 -11.13 -6.95
CA GLU A 16 4.78 -9.78 -7.47
C GLU A 16 3.29 -9.58 -7.78
N ALA A 17 2.62 -10.61 -8.30
CA ALA A 17 1.17 -10.59 -8.56
C ALA A 17 0.34 -10.34 -7.29
N ASP A 18 0.76 -10.86 -6.14
CA ASP A 18 0.09 -10.64 -4.86
C ASP A 18 0.22 -9.19 -4.39
N MET A 19 1.35 -8.54 -4.69
CA MET A 19 1.60 -7.13 -4.34
C MET A 19 0.76 -6.20 -5.20
N VAL A 20 0.70 -6.45 -6.51
CA VAL A 20 -0.15 -5.69 -7.43
C VAL A 20 -1.60 -5.80 -6.99
N LYS A 21 -2.08 -7.01 -6.70
CA LYS A 21 -3.43 -7.23 -6.19
C LYS A 21 -3.66 -6.49 -4.86
N GLY A 22 -2.74 -6.62 -3.90
CA GLY A 22 -2.84 -5.93 -2.61
C GLY A 22 -2.92 -4.41 -2.74
N TRP A 23 -2.20 -3.82 -3.69
CA TRP A 23 -2.28 -2.39 -3.99
C TRP A 23 -3.65 -1.99 -4.57
N GLU A 24 -4.20 -2.76 -5.51
CA GLU A 24 -5.53 -2.50 -6.08
C GLU A 24 -6.65 -2.60 -5.02
N ASP A 25 -6.59 -3.63 -4.18
CA ASP A 25 -7.52 -3.82 -3.06
C ASP A 25 -7.43 -2.64 -2.07
N TYR A 26 -6.20 -2.22 -1.75
CA TYR A 26 -5.95 -1.08 -0.90
C TYR A 26 -6.53 0.22 -1.48
N LYS A 27 -6.30 0.51 -2.77
CA LYS A 27 -6.86 1.70 -3.43
C LYS A 27 -8.38 1.75 -3.31
N THR A 28 -9.02 0.61 -3.56
CA THR A 28 -10.48 0.47 -3.49
C THR A 28 -10.99 0.81 -2.08
N ASN A 29 -10.37 0.20 -1.06
CA ASN A 29 -10.78 0.40 0.34
C ASN A 29 -10.47 1.81 0.87
N ALA A 30 -9.29 2.35 0.54
CA ALA A 30 -8.91 3.70 0.94
C ALA A 30 -9.84 4.75 0.32
N THR A 31 -10.17 4.60 -0.97
CA THR A 31 -11.12 5.49 -1.65
C THR A 31 -12.51 5.40 -1.03
N ALA A 32 -12.98 4.18 -0.71
CA ALA A 32 -14.26 3.99 -0.02
C ALA A 32 -14.30 4.63 1.39
N ALA A 33 -13.14 4.78 2.03
CA ALA A 33 -12.98 5.46 3.33
C ALA A 33 -12.80 6.99 3.20
N GLY A 34 -12.91 7.56 2.00
CA GLY A 34 -12.69 9.00 1.77
C GLY A 34 -11.23 9.41 1.79
N LEU A 35 -10.31 8.46 1.69
CA LEU A 35 -8.87 8.70 1.62
C LEU A 35 -8.41 8.70 0.16
N ARG A 36 -7.30 9.39 -0.10
CA ARG A 36 -6.68 9.44 -1.43
C ARG A 36 -5.37 8.63 -1.44
N PRO A 37 -5.35 7.42 -2.02
CA PRO A 37 -4.12 6.69 -2.26
C PRO A 37 -3.24 7.45 -3.26
N LEU A 38 -1.94 7.60 -2.96
CA LEU A 38 -1.00 8.34 -3.80
C LEU A 38 -0.03 7.42 -4.53
N SER A 39 0.70 6.59 -3.79
CA SER A 39 1.72 5.69 -4.34
C SER A 39 1.97 4.52 -3.40
N ALA A 40 2.59 3.46 -3.93
CA ALA A 40 3.20 2.43 -3.12
C ALA A 40 4.57 2.04 -3.68
N VAL A 41 5.51 1.77 -2.77
CA VAL A 41 6.84 1.23 -3.08
C VAL A 41 7.00 -0.07 -2.34
N VAL A 42 7.50 -1.10 -3.02
CA VAL A 42 7.76 -2.40 -2.41
C VAL A 42 9.25 -2.70 -2.44
N SER A 43 9.78 -3.20 -1.32
CA SER A 43 11.13 -3.72 -1.20
C SER A 43 11.06 -5.18 -0.80
N LEU A 44 11.25 -6.06 -1.79
CA LEU A 44 11.29 -7.50 -1.57
C LEU A 44 12.46 -7.93 -0.70
N GLU A 45 13.64 -7.35 -0.95
CA GLU A 45 14.86 -7.59 -0.16
C GLU A 45 14.64 -7.32 1.33
N LYS A 46 13.93 -6.23 1.65
CA LYS A 46 13.64 -5.86 3.04
C LYS A 46 12.36 -6.50 3.57
N GLY A 47 11.52 -7.06 2.71
CA GLY A 47 10.22 -7.64 3.05
C GLY A 47 9.21 -6.59 3.51
N PHE A 48 9.15 -5.41 2.86
CA PHE A 48 8.19 -4.35 3.22
C PHE A 48 7.52 -3.70 2.01
N ALA A 49 6.26 -3.29 2.18
CA ALA A 49 5.56 -2.35 1.32
C ALA A 49 5.31 -1.03 2.07
N TYR A 50 5.45 0.07 1.34
CA TYR A 50 5.31 1.44 1.83
C TYR A 50 4.23 2.13 1.01
N CYS A 51 3.10 2.47 1.63
CA CYS A 51 1.94 3.05 0.97
C CYS A 51 1.74 4.50 1.42
N GLN A 52 1.64 5.44 0.47
CA GLN A 52 1.34 6.84 0.74
C GLN A 52 -0.13 7.13 0.54
N THR A 53 -0.72 7.83 1.50
CA THR A 53 -2.16 8.16 1.52
C THR A 53 -2.36 9.58 2.00
N GLU A 54 -3.26 10.30 1.37
CA GLU A 54 -3.66 11.64 1.79
C GLU A 54 -5.06 11.58 2.41
N ALA A 55 -5.24 12.27 3.53
CA ALA A 55 -6.54 12.46 4.18
C ALA A 55 -6.76 13.96 4.41
N GLU A 56 -8.00 14.42 4.32
CA GLU A 56 -8.38 15.81 4.64
C GLU A 56 -8.29 16.11 6.14
#